data_AF-A0A844QDA6-F1
#
_entry.id   AF-A0A844QDA6-F1
#
_cell.length_a   1.000
_cell.length_b   1.000
_cell.length_c   1.000
_cell.angle_alpha   90.00
_cell.angle_beta   90.00
_cell.angle_gamma   90.00
#
_symmetry.space_group_name_H-M   'P 1'
#
loop_
_entity.id
_entity.type
_entity.pdbx_description
1 polymer ?
#
loop_
_entity_poly.entity_id
_entity_poly.type
_entity_poly.pdbx_seq_one_letter_code
_entity_poly.pdbx_strand_id
1 'polypeptide(L)'
;MQTLRGVYSVMVSGSAGCSLGIIAFHNGYLRGNTFDGGRYEGTAKPVRDDSLSLSISLTMPPGVRPVWGAAPSGTFQTGTAELLIPFATIRGAKPHFLPAYELWVIIQKASEDLTHLAGDEGRAEMIRTLQQADAAWRKIREAH
;
A
#
# COMPACT_ATOMS: atom_id res chain seq x y z
N MET A 1 25.85 -0.65 3.33
CA MET A 1 24.58 -0.30 2.64
C MET A 1 23.47 -1.14 3.27
N GLN A 2 22.57 -0.56 4.06
CA GLN A 2 21.49 -1.33 4.69
C GLN A 2 20.39 -1.62 3.66
N THR A 3 20.18 -2.90 3.36
CA THR A 3 19.19 -3.38 2.41
C THR A 3 17.78 -3.15 2.94
N LEU A 4 16.92 -2.44 2.19
CA LEU A 4 15.48 -2.40 2.46
C LEU A 4 14.92 -3.81 2.27
N ARG A 5 14.68 -4.52 3.38
CA ARG A 5 14.10 -5.86 3.38
C ARG A 5 12.93 -5.98 4.35
N GLY A 6 11.95 -6.76 3.93
CA GLY A 6 10.81 -7.24 4.72
C GLY A 6 9.55 -6.41 4.51
N VAL A 7 8.62 -6.49 5.46
CA VAL A 7 7.25 -5.99 5.31
C VAL A 7 7.05 -4.61 5.92
N TYR A 8 6.21 -3.80 5.27
CA TYR A 8 5.88 -2.44 5.68
C TYR A 8 4.39 -2.18 5.47
N SER A 9 3.80 -1.47 6.43
CA SER A 9 2.48 -0.86 6.28
C SER A 9 2.64 0.50 5.61
N VAL A 10 1.74 0.80 4.68
CA VAL A 10 1.70 2.05 3.95
C VAL A 10 0.33 2.69 4.16
N MET A 11 0.34 3.97 4.51
CA MET A 11 -0.84 4.82 4.47
C MET A 11 -0.61 5.91 3.43
N VAL A 12 -1.61 6.10 2.57
CA VAL A 12 -1.65 7.23 1.63
C VAL A 12 -2.90 8.05 1.85
N SER A 13 -2.79 9.37 1.77
CA SER A 13 -3.92 10.28 1.86
C SER A 13 -3.82 11.33 0.76
N GLY A 14 -4.92 11.53 0.04
CA GLY A 14 -5.05 12.50 -1.04
C GLY A 14 -6.36 13.26 -0.98
N SER A 15 -6.64 14.01 -2.05
CA SER A 15 -7.83 14.87 -2.15
C SER A 15 -9.16 14.11 -2.08
N ALA A 16 -9.18 12.81 -2.43
CA ALA A 16 -10.40 12.01 -2.43
C ALA A 16 -10.51 11.01 -1.27
N GLY A 17 -9.54 11.00 -0.34
CA GLY A 17 -9.58 10.15 0.84
C GLY A 17 -8.24 9.51 1.17
N CYS A 18 -8.28 8.37 1.84
CA CYS A 18 -7.09 7.63 2.23
C CYS A 18 -7.21 6.15 1.90
N SER A 19 -6.06 5.49 1.75
CA SER A 19 -5.97 4.04 1.63
C SER A 19 -4.82 3.52 2.48
N LEU A 20 -4.96 2.27 2.89
CA LEU A 20 -3.97 1.51 3.62
C LEU A 20 -3.54 0.32 2.76
N GLY A 21 -2.28 -0.07 2.88
CA GLY A 21 -1.76 -1.24 2.20
C GLY A 21 -0.58 -1.86 2.93
N ILE A 22 -0.24 -3.08 2.52
CA ILE A 22 0.95 -3.79 3.00
C ILE A 22 1.85 -4.04 1.79
N ILE A 23 3.12 -3.65 1.91
CA ILE A 23 4.14 -3.88 0.89
C ILE A 23 5.30 -4.67 1.46
N ALA A 24 5.90 -5.53 0.64
CA ALA A 24 7.12 -6.25 0.95
C ALA A 24 8.25 -5.78 0.04
N PHE A 25 9.40 -5.43 0.63
CA PHE A 25 10.64 -5.20 -0.10
C PHE A 25 11.54 -6.43 -0.05
N HIS A 26 11.99 -6.89 -1.20
CA HIS A 26 12.94 -7.98 -1.31
C HIS A 26 13.88 -7.75 -2.49
N ASN A 27 15.19 -7.68 -2.24
CA ASN A 27 16.23 -7.52 -3.26
C ASN A 27 15.98 -6.38 -4.26
N GLY A 28 15.50 -5.22 -3.79
CA GLY A 28 15.21 -4.06 -4.63
C GLY A 28 13.92 -4.18 -5.45
N TYR A 29 13.14 -5.24 -5.26
CA TYR A 29 11.77 -5.37 -5.75
C TYR A 29 10.79 -5.03 -4.63
N LEU A 30 9.66 -4.43 -4.99
CA LEU A 30 8.55 -4.19 -4.10
C LEU A 30 7.27 -4.79 -4.70
N ARG A 31 6.45 -5.36 -3.83
CA ARG A 31 5.07 -5.76 -4.16
C ARG A 31 4.18 -5.52 -2.97
N GLY A 32 2.89 -5.39 -3.21
CA GLY A 32 1.93 -5.31 -2.12
C GLY A 32 0.51 -5.19 -2.58
N ASN A 33 -0.39 -5.08 -1.61
CA ASN A 33 -1.81 -4.92 -1.86
C ASN A 33 -2.37 -3.81 -0.97
N THR A 34 -3.42 -3.15 -1.44
CA THR A 34 -4.22 -2.23 -0.65
C THR A 34 -5.51 -2.87 -0.17
N PHE A 35 -6.07 -2.32 0.90
CA PHE A 35 -7.36 -2.78 1.45
C PHE A 35 -8.56 -2.47 0.55
N ASP A 36 -8.44 -1.51 -0.37
CA ASP A 36 -9.42 -1.26 -1.44
C ASP A 36 -9.29 -2.23 -2.63
N GLY A 37 -8.33 -3.16 -2.59
CA GLY A 37 -8.18 -4.23 -3.59
C GLY A 37 -7.20 -3.91 -4.73
N GLY A 38 -6.44 -2.83 -4.62
CA GLY A 38 -5.34 -2.52 -5.52
C GLY A 38 -4.11 -3.42 -5.30
N ARG A 39 -3.27 -3.53 -6.34
CA ARG A 39 -1.99 -4.27 -6.33
C ARG A 39 -0.85 -3.34 -6.70
N TYR A 40 0.21 -3.33 -5.90
CA TYR A 40 1.46 -2.65 -6.19
C TYR A 40 2.52 -3.63 -6.66
N GLU A 41 3.31 -3.20 -7.63
CA GLU A 41 4.55 -3.84 -8.04
C GLU A 41 5.57 -2.78 -8.42
N GLY A 42 6.86 -3.06 -8.26
CA GLY A 42 7.85 -2.07 -8.61
C GLY A 42 9.26 -2.40 -8.20
N THR A 43 10.13 -1.42 -8.33
CA THR A 43 11.52 -1.52 -7.90
C THR A 43 11.90 -0.37 -6.98
N ALA A 44 12.89 -0.63 -6.13
CA ALA A 44 13.40 0.28 -5.13
C ALA A 44 14.92 0.34 -5.25
N LYS A 45 15.45 1.52 -5.53
CA LYS A 45 16.89 1.73 -5.71
C LYS A 45 17.36 2.89 -4.85
N PRO A 46 18.41 2.72 -4.01
CA PRO A 46 19.07 3.85 -3.38
C PRO A 46 19.63 4.77 -4.47
N VAL A 47 19.38 6.07 -4.38
CA VAL A 47 19.92 7.06 -5.35
C VAL A 47 20.88 8.02 -4.67
N ARG A 48 20.70 8.26 -3.36
CA ARG A 48 21.60 9.03 -2.49
C ARG A 48 21.68 8.35 -1.13
N ASP A 49 22.58 8.82 -0.27
CA ASP A 49 22.77 8.26 1.08
C ASP A 49 21.52 8.35 1.97
N ASP A 50 20.58 9.23 1.64
CA ASP A 50 19.42 9.58 2.45
C ASP A 50 18.06 9.27 1.79
N SER A 51 18.03 8.76 0.56
CA SER A 51 16.79 8.62 -0.21
C SER A 51 16.74 7.40 -1.13
N LEU A 52 15.51 6.97 -1.37
CA LEU A 52 15.14 5.80 -2.15
C LEU A 52 14.29 6.26 -3.34
N SER A 53 14.69 5.88 -4.55
CA SER A 53 13.82 5.96 -5.72
C SER A 53 12.96 4.71 -5.78
N LEU A 54 11.66 4.92 -5.94
CA LEU A 54 10.66 3.88 -6.12
C LEU A 54 10.02 4.06 -7.50
N SER A 55 10.16 3.05 -8.35
CA SER A 55 9.41 2.94 -9.59
C SER A 55 8.26 1.97 -9.33
N ILE A 56 7.03 2.47 -9.25
CA ILE A 56 5.85 1.68 -8.87
C ILE A 56 4.81 1.64 -9.99
N SER A 57 4.15 0.49 -10.10
CA SER A 57 2.93 0.26 -10.85
C SER A 57 1.83 -0.07 -9.85
N LEU A 58 0.69 0.62 -9.96
CA LEU A 58 -0.51 0.35 -9.18
C LEU A 58 -1.62 -0.07 -10.14
N THR A 59 -2.09 -1.30 -10.00
CA THR A 59 -3.27 -1.82 -10.69
C THR A 59 -4.47 -1.82 -9.75
N MET A 60 -5.55 -1.16 -10.15
CA MET A 60 -6.81 -1.10 -9.40
C MET A 60 -7.92 -1.82 -10.19
N PRO A 61 -8.80 -2.57 -9.50
CA PRO A 61 -9.94 -3.22 -10.13
C PRO A 61 -11.08 -2.23 -10.42
N PRO A 62 -12.09 -2.63 -11.22
CA PRO A 62 -13.28 -1.82 -11.46
C PRO A 62 -13.97 -1.38 -10.16
N GLY A 63 -14.54 -0.17 -10.17
CA GLY A 63 -15.31 0.38 -9.05
C GLY A 63 -14.50 0.95 -7.89
N VAL A 64 -13.17 0.76 -7.87
CA VAL A 64 -12.28 1.37 -6.87
C VAL A 64 -11.99 2.83 -7.23
N ARG A 65 -12.15 3.73 -6.25
CA ARG A 65 -11.82 5.15 -6.40
C ARG A 65 -10.36 5.40 -5.99
N PRO A 66 -9.52 5.93 -6.87
CA PRO A 66 -8.15 6.28 -6.51
C PRO A 66 -8.10 7.45 -5.51
N VAL A 67 -7.14 7.42 -4.58
CA VAL A 67 -7.01 8.44 -3.52
C VAL A 67 -6.66 9.83 -4.05
N TRP A 68 -6.15 9.93 -5.28
CA TRP A 68 -5.82 11.19 -5.98
C TRP A 68 -7.00 11.81 -6.77
N GLY A 69 -8.23 11.33 -6.56
CA GLY A 69 -9.43 12.04 -7.01
C GLY A 69 -9.92 11.76 -8.42
N ALA A 70 -9.35 10.77 -9.11
CA ALA A 70 -9.95 10.25 -10.33
C ALA A 70 -11.30 9.55 -10.06
N ALA A 71 -12.20 9.55 -11.05
CA ALA A 71 -13.43 8.77 -10.97
C ALA A 71 -13.14 7.27 -10.99
N PRO A 72 -13.97 6.43 -10.34
CA PRO A 72 -13.87 4.97 -10.48
C PRO A 72 -14.01 4.56 -11.95
N SER A 73 -13.20 3.58 -12.37
CA SER A 73 -13.29 3.02 -13.72
C SER A 73 -14.21 1.80 -13.77
N GLY A 74 -14.82 1.57 -14.94
CA GLY A 74 -15.54 0.33 -15.24
C GLY A 74 -14.62 -0.84 -15.62
N THR A 75 -13.32 -0.60 -15.77
CA THR A 75 -12.31 -1.61 -16.12
C THR A 75 -11.12 -1.53 -15.16
N PHE A 76 -10.19 -2.49 -15.24
CA PHE A 76 -8.91 -2.39 -14.55
C PHE A 76 -8.15 -1.15 -15.02
N GLN A 77 -7.48 -0.47 -14.09
CA GLN A 77 -6.63 0.68 -14.36
C GLN A 77 -5.24 0.42 -13.80
N THR A 78 -4.21 0.62 -14.62
CA THR A 78 -2.82 0.56 -14.18
C THR A 78 -2.17 1.92 -14.37
N GLY A 79 -1.67 2.50 -13.28
CA GLY A 79 -0.88 3.73 -13.30
C GLY A 79 0.54 3.45 -12.85
N THR A 80 1.50 4.19 -13.39
CA THR A 80 2.90 4.14 -12.94
C THR A 80 3.31 5.45 -12.29
N ALA A 81 4.23 5.37 -11.33
CA ALA A 81 4.77 6.53 -10.65
C ALA A 81 6.25 6.32 -10.31
N GLU A 82 7.02 7.41 -10.39
CA GLU A 82 8.41 7.47 -9.95
C GLU A 82 8.46 8.38 -8.73
N LEU A 83 8.80 7.80 -7.58
CA LEU A 83 8.79 8.50 -6.30
C LEU A 83 10.21 8.58 -5.74
N LEU A 84 10.55 9.74 -5.16
CA LEU A 84 11.76 9.89 -4.37
C LEU A 84 11.36 10.01 -2.91
N ILE A 85 11.64 8.96 -2.12
CA ILE A 85 11.25 8.86 -0.72
C ILE A 85 12.47 8.98 0.18
N PRO A 86 12.51 9.94 1.13
CA PRO A 86 13.55 9.99 2.15
C PRO A 86 13.56 8.73 3.03
N PHE A 87 14.73 8.22 3.41
CA PHE A 87 14.82 7.08 4.34
C PHE A 87 14.16 7.38 5.69
N ALA A 88 14.08 8.65 6.09
CA ALA A 88 13.38 9.07 7.30
C ALA A 88 11.88 8.72 7.27
N THR A 89 11.26 8.73 6.08
CA THR A 89 9.87 8.31 5.89
C THR A 89 9.70 6.83 6.19
N ILE A 90 10.65 6.00 5.74
CA ILE A 90 10.60 4.53 5.84
C ILE A 90 10.99 4.05 7.25
N ARG A 91 12.04 4.64 7.84
CA ARG A 91 12.62 4.20 9.12
C ARG A 91 11.98 4.85 10.32
N GLY A 92 11.46 6.07 10.17
CA GLY A 92 10.91 6.86 11.27
C GLY A 92 9.39 7.04 11.19
N ALA A 93 8.72 6.41 10.21
CA ALA A 93 7.30 6.63 9.92
C ALA A 93 6.93 8.11 9.80
N LYS A 94 7.88 8.95 9.36
CA LYS A 94 7.64 10.39 9.19
C LYS A 94 6.76 10.60 7.96
N PRO A 95 5.63 11.31 8.06
CA PRO A 95 4.83 11.65 6.89
C PRO A 95 5.66 12.40 5.85
N HIS A 96 5.48 12.06 4.59
CA HIS A 96 6.12 12.72 3.47
C HIS A 96 5.07 13.14 2.44
N PHE A 97 5.15 14.39 2.00
CA PHE A 97 4.26 14.92 0.97
C PHE A 97 4.89 14.75 -0.41
N LEU A 98 4.12 14.19 -1.33
CA LEU A 98 4.44 13.97 -2.73
C LEU A 98 3.70 15.02 -3.57
N PRO A 99 4.30 16.20 -3.84
CA PRO A 99 3.60 17.32 -4.45
C PRO A 99 3.12 17.01 -5.88
N ALA A 100 3.86 16.20 -6.64
CA ALA A 100 3.49 15.81 -8.01
C ALA A 100 2.18 15.02 -8.09
N TYR A 101 1.73 14.45 -6.97
CA TYR A 101 0.51 13.66 -6.88
C TYR A 101 -0.51 14.27 -5.90
N GLU A 102 -0.13 15.34 -5.19
CA GLU A 102 -0.90 15.93 -4.08
C GLU A 102 -1.26 14.90 -2.99
N LEU A 103 -0.31 14.02 -2.64
CA LEU A 103 -0.52 12.93 -1.68
C LEU A 103 0.43 13.02 -0.48
N TRP A 104 -0.07 12.68 0.70
CA TRP A 104 0.75 12.32 1.85
C TRP A 104 0.96 10.80 1.89
N VAL A 105 2.19 10.38 2.21
CA VAL A 105 2.55 8.98 2.41
C VAL A 105 3.24 8.79 3.76
N ILE A 106 2.87 7.71 4.46
CA ILE A 106 3.53 7.22 5.66
C ILE A 106 3.90 5.76 5.40
N ILE A 107 5.14 5.39 5.68
CA ILE A 107 5.64 4.03 5.53
C ILE A 107 6.20 3.59 6.87
N GLN A 108 5.72 2.47 7.41
CA GLN A 108 6.15 1.96 8.70
C GLN A 108 6.54 0.50 8.58
N LYS A 109 7.68 0.12 9.17
CA LYS A 109 8.07 -1.29 9.27
C LYS A 109 7.00 -2.06 10.04
N ALA A 110 6.52 -3.15 9.45
CA ALA A 110 5.46 -3.99 10.00
C ALA A 110 6.00 -5.33 10.49
N SER A 111 5.17 -6.10 11.21
CA SER A 111 5.51 -7.49 11.56
C SER A 111 5.70 -8.32 10.29
N GLU A 112 6.70 -9.19 10.29
CA GLU A 112 6.92 -10.16 9.21
C GLU A 112 5.74 -11.15 9.09
N ASP A 113 4.92 -11.29 10.14
CA ASP A 113 3.68 -12.08 10.08
C ASP A 113 2.73 -11.57 9.01
N LEU A 114 2.80 -10.28 8.62
CA LEU A 114 1.95 -9.68 7.60
C LEU A 114 2.48 -9.90 6.17
N THR A 115 3.56 -10.67 5.98
CA THR A 115 4.14 -10.93 4.64
C THR A 115 3.12 -11.51 3.66
N HIS A 116 2.23 -12.38 4.15
CA HIS A 116 1.17 -13.01 3.34
C HIS A 116 0.29 -11.97 2.64
N LEU A 117 -0.03 -10.86 3.33
CA LEU A 117 -0.85 -9.78 2.81
C LEU A 117 -0.20 -8.97 1.68
N ALA A 118 1.14 -9.00 1.54
CA ALA A 118 1.85 -8.38 0.43
C ALA A 118 2.02 -9.30 -0.79
N GLY A 119 1.71 -10.60 -0.65
CA GLY A 119 1.87 -11.61 -1.68
C GLY A 119 0.76 -11.61 -2.73
N ASP A 120 0.84 -12.55 -3.68
CA ASP A 120 -0.15 -12.69 -4.75
C ASP A 120 -1.57 -12.98 -4.23
N GLU A 121 -1.66 -13.74 -3.14
CA GLU A 121 -2.90 -14.11 -2.45
C GLU A 121 -3.35 -13.07 -1.41
N GLY A 122 -2.57 -12.02 -1.19
CA GLY A 122 -2.81 -11.08 -0.08
C GLY A 122 -4.19 -10.43 -0.14
N ARG A 123 -4.71 -10.13 -1.34
CA ARG A 123 -6.09 -9.60 -1.49
C ARG A 123 -7.15 -10.61 -1.08
N ALA A 124 -6.99 -11.88 -1.44
CA ALA A 124 -7.94 -12.93 -1.06
C ALA A 124 -7.96 -13.11 0.47
N GLU A 125 -6.81 -12.99 1.12
CA GLU A 125 -6.68 -13.06 2.58
C GLU A 125 -7.29 -11.83 3.28
N MET A 126 -7.10 -10.62 2.73
CA MET A 126 -7.77 -9.41 3.22
C MET A 126 -9.30 -9.55 3.12
N ILE A 127 -9.83 -10.02 1.99
CA ILE A 127 -11.27 -10.27 1.80
C ILE A 127 -11.78 -11.28 2.83
N ARG A 128 -11.06 -12.40 3.03
CA ARG A 128 -11.42 -13.43 4.01
C ARG A 128 -11.48 -12.86 5.43
N THR A 129 -10.53 -12.01 5.79
CA THR A 129 -10.47 -11.34 7.10
C THR A 129 -11.69 -10.44 7.31
N LEU A 130 -12.07 -9.64 6.31
CA LEU A 130 -13.25 -8.78 6.39
C LEU A 130 -14.56 -9.58 6.46
N GLN A 131 -14.67 -10.70 5.72
CA GLN A 131 -15.82 -11.60 5.79
C GLN A 131 -15.97 -12.25 7.17
N GLN A 132 -14.87 -12.68 7.79
CA GLN A 132 -14.87 -13.22 9.14
C GLN A 132 -15.30 -12.16 10.17
N ALA A 133 -14.80 -10.93 10.03
CA ALA A 133 -15.19 -9.82 10.89
C ALA A 133 -16.69 -9.50 10.78
N ASP A 134 -17.25 -9.43 9.57
CA ASP A 134 -18.69 -9.21 9.36
C ASP A 134 -19.54 -10.33 9.96
N ALA A 135 -19.13 -11.59 9.78
CA ALA A 135 -19.82 -12.74 10.39
C ALA A 135 -19.81 -12.67 11.94
N ALA A 136 -18.71 -12.23 12.55
CA ALA A 136 -18.62 -12.03 14.00
C ALA A 136 -19.56 -10.90 14.47
N TRP A 137 -19.60 -9.77 13.74
CA TRP A 137 -20.51 -8.67 14.05
C TRP A 137 -21.99 -9.05 13.94
N ARG A 138 -22.36 -9.89 12.98
CA ARG A 138 -23.74 -10.40 12.86
C ARG A 138 -24.16 -11.19 14.10
N LYS A 139 -23.30 -12.10 14.57
CA LYS A 139 -23.56 -12.88 15.78
C LYS A 139 -23.78 -12.00 17.01
N ILE A 140 -23.01 -10.92 17.14
CA ILE A 140 -23.18 -9.94 18.23
C ILE A 140 -24.55 -9.25 18.11
N ARG A 141 -24.94 -8.81 16.91
CA ARG A 141 -26.23 -8.14 16.68
C ARG A 141 -27.44 -9.04 16.91
N GLU A 142 -27.34 -10.34 16.66
CA GLU A 142 -28.42 -11.30 16.90
C GLU A 142 -28.60 -11.64 18.38
N ALA A 143 -27.55 -11.42 19.20
CA ALA A 143 -27.56 -11.68 20.64
C ALA A 143 -28.07 -10.48 21.47
N HIS A 144 -28.32 -9.33 20.84
CA HIS A 144 -28.77 -8.09 21.46
C HIS A 144 -30.06 -7.59 20.82
#